data_AF-A0A956GGI2-F1
#
_entry.id   AF-A0A956GGI2-F1
#
_cell.length_a   1.000
_cell.length_b   1.000
_cell.length_c   1.000
_cell.angle_alpha   90.00
_cell.angle_beta   90.00
_cell.angle_gamma   90.00
#
_symmetry.space_group_name_H-M   'P 1'
#
loop_
_entity.id
_entity.type
_entity.pdbx_description
1 polymer ?
#
loop_
_entity_poly.entity_id
_entity_poly.type
_entity_poly.pdbx_seq_one_letter_code
_entity_poly.pdbx_strand_id
1 'polypeptide(L)'
;MQRASSELLLAALLPRASILRCLEQAGGEAQAARALAAAQVAALRAIVDDDDAWQRLSAVVRRGRALDSWLAYDWPHGFEELLLCAPLCELVSFECARCTIGARQQGHSCAHPDSVFGRLAPLLAEADRQAVRAHISEVERMLDPAQERRWDLVAHRAIDGDGDDDDDDGKIGEAGP
;
A
#
# COMPACT_ATOMS: atom_id res chain seq x y z
N MET A 1 -19.77 21.89 9.14
CA MET A 1 -18.39 22.38 8.96
C MET A 1 -17.33 21.27 8.86
N GLN A 2 -17.48 20.09 9.47
CA GLN A 2 -16.45 19.03 9.40
C GLN A 2 -16.27 18.34 8.02
N ARG A 3 -17.28 18.30 7.15
CA ARG A 3 -17.16 17.69 5.80
C ARG A 3 -16.19 18.44 4.89
N ALA A 4 -16.27 19.77 4.85
CA ALA A 4 -15.40 20.61 4.03
C ALA A 4 -13.91 20.52 4.43
N SER A 5 -13.62 20.22 5.71
CA SER A 5 -12.25 20.07 6.21
C SER A 5 -11.62 18.70 5.91
N SER A 6 -12.43 17.64 5.75
CA SER A 6 -11.97 16.35 5.25
C SER A 6 -11.72 16.40 3.73
N GLU A 7 -12.59 17.08 2.98
CA GLU A 7 -12.45 17.23 1.50
C GLU A 7 -11.15 17.96 1.10
N LEU A 8 -10.71 18.96 1.87
CA LEU A 8 -9.45 19.69 1.62
C LEU A 8 -8.19 18.91 2.00
N LEU A 9 -8.24 18.06 3.02
CA LEU A 9 -7.11 17.22 3.45
C LEU A 9 -6.68 16.25 2.35
N LEU A 10 -7.66 15.73 1.61
CA LEU A 10 -7.50 14.61 0.70
C LEU A 10 -7.52 15.04 -0.76
N ALA A 11 -7.60 16.35 -1.04
CA ALA A 11 -7.50 16.88 -2.40
C ALA A 11 -6.18 16.51 -3.09
N ALA A 12 -5.13 16.20 -2.32
CA ALA A 12 -3.86 15.70 -2.84
C ALA A 12 -3.94 14.22 -3.26
N LEU A 13 -4.83 13.44 -2.66
CA LEU A 13 -5.11 12.07 -3.04
C LEU A 13 -6.21 12.07 -4.10
N LEU A 14 -6.09 11.16 -5.07
CA LEU A 14 -7.06 11.08 -6.15
C LEU A 14 -8.17 10.12 -5.72
N PRO A 15 -9.44 10.53 -5.83
CA PRO A 15 -10.55 9.59 -5.67
C PRO A 15 -10.40 8.41 -6.64
N ARG A 16 -10.87 7.22 -6.25
CA ARG A 16 -10.82 6.01 -7.09
C ARG A 16 -11.29 6.28 -8.52
N ALA A 17 -12.44 6.95 -8.68
CA ALA A 17 -13.00 7.25 -9.99
C ALA A 17 -12.07 8.14 -10.85
N SER A 18 -11.31 9.03 -10.24
CA SER A 18 -10.30 9.85 -10.92
C SER A 18 -9.09 9.01 -11.32
N ILE A 19 -8.62 8.13 -10.44
CA ILE A 19 -7.54 7.18 -10.75
C ILE A 19 -7.89 6.33 -11.98
N LEU A 20 -9.09 5.73 -11.99
CA LEU A 20 -9.56 4.89 -13.10
C LEU A 20 -9.60 5.66 -14.41
N ARG A 21 -10.14 6.88 -14.36
CA ARG A 21 -10.21 7.75 -15.54
C ARG A 21 -8.83 8.13 -16.06
N CYS A 22 -7.90 8.49 -15.19
CA CYS A 22 -6.51 8.80 -15.59
C CYS A 22 -5.84 7.58 -16.23
N LEU A 23 -6.06 6.38 -15.68
CA LEU A 23 -5.50 5.15 -16.21
C LEU A 23 -6.10 4.81 -17.60
N GLU A 24 -7.41 4.95 -17.75
CA GLU A 24 -8.10 4.76 -19.03
C GLU A 24 -7.61 5.75 -20.10
N GLN A 25 -7.46 7.03 -19.74
CA GLN A 25 -6.91 8.07 -20.62
C GLN A 25 -5.46 7.80 -21.02
N ALA A 26 -4.70 7.11 -20.17
CA ALA A 26 -3.34 6.65 -20.46
C ALA A 26 -3.29 5.29 -21.16
N GLY A 27 -4.43 4.77 -21.65
CA GLY A 27 -4.50 3.52 -22.40
C GLY A 27 -4.33 2.25 -21.56
N GLY A 28 -4.43 2.33 -20.23
CA GLY A 28 -4.27 1.17 -19.35
C GLY A 28 -2.82 0.65 -19.29
N GLU A 29 -1.83 1.54 -19.40
CA GLU A 29 -0.42 1.13 -19.38
C GLU A 29 0.13 0.90 -17.96
N ALA A 30 1.00 -0.11 -17.81
CA ALA A 30 1.68 -0.44 -16.55
C ALA A 30 2.49 0.73 -15.97
N GLN A 31 3.14 1.50 -16.84
CA GLN A 31 3.92 2.66 -16.43
C GLN A 31 3.03 3.76 -15.84
N ALA A 32 1.88 4.02 -16.45
CA ALA A 32 0.91 5.00 -15.97
C ALA A 32 0.30 4.58 -14.62
N ALA A 33 -0.07 3.31 -14.48
CA ALA A 33 -0.55 2.78 -13.20
C ALA A 33 0.47 2.92 -12.07
N ARG A 34 1.75 2.60 -12.35
CA ARG A 34 2.84 2.77 -11.38
C ARG A 34 3.05 4.25 -11.03
N ALA A 35 3.03 5.14 -12.01
CA ALA A 35 3.15 6.57 -11.79
C ALA A 35 2.00 7.12 -10.92
N LEU A 36 0.77 6.68 -11.17
CA LEU A 36 -0.40 7.04 -10.36
C LEU A 36 -0.27 6.51 -8.93
N ALA A 37 0.14 5.25 -8.74
CA ALA A 37 0.39 4.68 -7.42
C ALA A 37 1.48 5.46 -6.66
N ALA A 38 2.59 5.79 -7.32
CA ALA A 38 3.65 6.61 -6.73
C ALA A 38 3.16 8.01 -6.35
N ALA A 39 2.32 8.64 -7.18
CA ALA A 39 1.72 9.94 -6.87
C ALA A 39 0.80 9.87 -5.64
N GLN A 40 0.01 8.80 -5.48
CA GLN A 40 -0.81 8.60 -4.28
C GLN A 40 0.06 8.42 -3.02
N VAL A 41 1.15 7.66 -3.12
CA VAL A 41 2.08 7.46 -2.00
C VAL A 41 2.77 8.78 -1.63
N ALA A 42 3.19 9.58 -2.61
CA ALA A 42 3.76 10.91 -2.38
C ALA A 42 2.76 11.89 -1.75
N ALA A 43 1.48 11.84 -2.16
CA ALA A 43 0.43 12.64 -1.54
C ALA A 43 0.19 12.23 -0.09
N LEU A 44 0.15 10.93 0.20
CA LEU A 44 0.10 10.42 1.58
C LEU A 44 1.33 10.88 2.38
N ARG A 45 2.53 10.86 1.78
CA ARG A 45 3.75 11.37 2.43
C ARG A 45 3.60 12.84 2.83
N ALA A 46 3.09 13.69 1.94
CA ALA A 46 2.84 15.09 2.22
C ALA A 46 1.84 15.30 3.37
N ILE A 47 0.77 14.51 3.42
CA ILE A 47 -0.20 14.51 4.53
C ILE A 47 0.46 14.13 5.86
N VAL A 48 1.31 13.10 5.84
CA VAL A 48 2.01 12.63 7.03
C VAL A 48 3.11 13.61 7.44
N ASP A 49 3.69 14.37 6.52
CA ASP A 49 4.74 15.35 6.83
C ASP A 49 4.21 16.68 7.37
N ASP A 50 2.95 17.01 7.12
CA ASP A 50 2.26 18.19 7.64
C ASP A 50 1.55 17.91 8.98
N ASP A 51 1.77 18.76 9.98
CA ASP A 51 1.27 18.54 11.35
C ASP A 51 -0.26 18.58 11.43
N ASP A 52 -0.87 19.59 10.79
CA ASP A 52 -2.31 19.78 10.80
C ASP A 52 -3.03 18.69 9.99
N ALA A 53 -2.46 18.29 8.86
CA ALA A 53 -2.96 17.22 8.01
C ALA A 53 -2.86 15.86 8.71
N TRP A 54 -1.73 15.60 9.38
CA TRP A 54 -1.56 14.40 10.20
C TRP A 54 -2.64 14.30 11.28
N GLN A 55 -2.88 15.37 12.05
CA GLN A 55 -3.91 15.36 13.10
C GLN A 55 -5.31 15.08 12.53
N ARG A 56 -5.64 15.65 11.36
CA ARG A 56 -6.91 15.37 10.68
C ARG A 56 -7.00 13.92 10.22
N LEU A 57 -5.95 13.37 9.60
CA LEU A 57 -5.89 11.96 9.19
C LEU A 57 -6.07 11.02 10.40
N SER A 58 -5.33 11.24 11.48
CA SER A 58 -5.46 10.45 12.71
C SER A 58 -6.87 10.53 13.30
N ALA A 59 -7.53 11.69 13.24
CA ALA A 59 -8.91 11.85 13.67
C ALA A 59 -9.93 11.12 12.77
N VAL A 60 -9.66 11.00 11.47
CA VAL A 60 -10.45 10.16 10.54
C VAL A 60 -10.27 8.69 10.90
N VAL A 61 -9.02 8.22 11.00
CA VAL A 61 -8.69 6.82 11.31
C VAL A 61 -9.29 6.38 12.65
N ARG A 62 -9.20 7.22 13.69
CA ARG A 62 -9.79 6.94 15.00
C ARG A 62 -11.31 6.82 14.97
N ARG A 63 -11.99 7.55 14.07
CA ARG A 63 -13.45 7.49 13.93
C ARG A 63 -13.91 6.23 13.21
N GLY A 64 -13.09 5.68 12.31
CA GLY A 64 -13.42 4.50 11.50
C GLY A 64 -13.04 3.13 12.11
N ARG A 65 -12.77 3.01 13.42
CA ARG A 65 -12.32 1.71 13.98
C ARG A 65 -13.43 0.66 14.01
N ALA A 66 -13.42 -0.25 13.03
CA ALA A 66 -13.32 -1.71 13.19
C ALA A 66 -13.47 -2.37 11.81
N LEU A 67 -12.54 -3.26 11.44
CA LEU A 67 -12.54 -4.11 10.24
C LEU A 67 -11.92 -3.48 9.00
N ASP A 68 -10.93 -4.21 8.48
CA ASP A 68 -10.43 -4.21 7.11
C ASP A 68 -10.29 -2.84 6.43
N SER A 69 -9.09 -2.28 6.46
CA SER A 69 -8.80 -0.95 5.93
C SER A 69 -9.04 -0.76 4.43
N TRP A 70 -9.31 -1.86 3.73
CA TRP A 70 -9.61 -1.90 2.31
C TRP A 70 -11.09 -2.11 2.00
N LEU A 71 -11.89 -2.55 2.98
CA LEU A 71 -13.24 -3.07 2.76
C LEU A 71 -14.30 -2.57 3.75
N ALA A 72 -13.96 -1.72 4.71
CA ALA A 72 -14.98 -1.15 5.58
C ALA A 72 -15.86 -0.17 4.78
N TYR A 73 -17.10 -0.58 4.52
CA TYR A 73 -18.12 0.21 3.84
C TYR A 73 -18.55 1.45 4.64
N ASP A 74 -18.07 1.59 5.88
CA ASP A 74 -18.38 2.62 6.86
C ASP A 74 -17.24 3.63 7.09
N TRP A 75 -16.20 3.62 6.24
CA TRP A 75 -15.18 4.68 6.29
C TRP A 75 -15.81 6.05 6.04
N PRO A 76 -15.36 7.09 6.75
CA PRO A 76 -15.73 8.46 6.41
C PRO A 76 -15.37 8.73 4.94
N HIS A 77 -16.27 9.40 4.21
CA HIS A 77 -15.97 9.99 2.89
C HIS A 77 -14.60 10.67 2.98
N GLY A 78 -13.61 10.15 2.27
CA GLY A 78 -12.22 10.56 2.44
C GLY A 78 -11.16 9.45 2.52
N PHE A 79 -11.52 8.21 2.82
CA PHE A 79 -10.54 7.13 2.85
C PHE A 79 -10.55 6.20 1.64
N GLU A 80 -11.61 6.22 0.83
CA GLU A 80 -11.57 5.67 -0.54
C GLU A 80 -10.47 6.36 -1.38
N GLU A 81 -10.02 7.53 -0.94
CA GLU A 81 -8.94 8.33 -1.49
C GLU A 81 -7.56 7.78 -1.11
N LEU A 82 -7.46 6.89 -0.11
CA LEU A 82 -6.19 6.22 0.28
C LEU A 82 -5.94 4.89 -0.45
N LEU A 83 -6.58 4.68 -1.61
CA LEU A 83 -6.38 3.50 -2.45
C LEU A 83 -5.05 3.55 -3.21
N LEU A 84 -3.96 3.31 -2.49
CA LEU A 84 -2.58 3.43 -3.01
C LEU A 84 -2.26 2.44 -4.14
N CYS A 85 -2.93 1.28 -4.18
CA CYS A 85 -2.65 0.22 -5.16
C CYS A 85 -3.74 0.04 -6.23
N ALA A 86 -4.86 0.77 -6.15
CA ALA A 86 -5.96 0.64 -7.09
C ALA A 86 -5.52 0.70 -8.57
N PRO A 87 -4.67 1.65 -9.02
CA PRO A 87 -4.25 1.67 -10.42
C PRO A 87 -3.56 0.37 -10.87
N LEU A 88 -2.80 -0.27 -9.98
CA LEU A 88 -2.10 -1.52 -10.28
C LEU A 88 -3.05 -2.73 -10.31
N CYS A 89 -4.06 -2.75 -9.43
CA CYS A 89 -5.05 -3.81 -9.37
C CYS A 89 -5.93 -3.89 -10.64
N GLU A 90 -6.24 -2.74 -11.24
CA GLU A 90 -7.08 -2.65 -12.44
C GLU A 90 -6.42 -3.26 -13.68
N LEU A 91 -5.09 -3.21 -13.77
CA LEU A 91 -4.35 -3.79 -14.90
C LEU A 91 -4.37 -5.32 -14.96
N VAL A 92 -4.59 -5.96 -13.82
CA VAL A 92 -4.52 -7.42 -13.70
C VAL A 92 -5.83 -8.01 -13.21
N SER A 93 -6.95 -7.28 -13.33
CA SER A 93 -8.28 -7.73 -12.86
C SER A 93 -8.26 -8.27 -11.42
N PHE A 94 -7.50 -7.60 -10.53
CA PHE A 94 -7.31 -8.00 -9.12
C PHE A 94 -6.57 -9.34 -8.88
N GLU A 95 -5.72 -9.77 -9.81
CA GLU A 95 -4.85 -10.94 -9.64
C GLU A 95 -3.53 -10.55 -8.93
N CYS A 96 -3.50 -10.65 -7.59
CA CYS A 96 -2.40 -10.14 -6.77
C CYS A 96 -1.04 -10.77 -7.12
N ALA A 97 -1.00 -12.05 -7.50
CA ALA A 97 0.22 -12.71 -7.98
C ALA A 97 0.81 -12.09 -9.26
N ARG A 98 0.03 -11.30 -10.01
CA ARG A 98 0.43 -10.71 -11.29
C ARG A 98 0.68 -9.21 -11.23
N CYS A 99 0.13 -8.48 -10.25
CA CYS A 99 0.44 -7.06 -10.12
C CYS A 99 1.86 -6.87 -9.54
N THR A 100 2.55 -5.80 -9.94
CA THR A 100 3.95 -5.53 -9.53
C THR A 100 4.17 -5.63 -8.03
N ILE A 101 3.22 -5.14 -7.24
CA ILE A 101 3.34 -5.13 -5.78
C ILE A 101 2.97 -6.49 -5.18
N GLY A 102 1.92 -7.17 -5.63
CA GLY A 102 1.54 -8.47 -5.06
C GLY A 102 2.51 -9.59 -5.45
N ALA A 103 3.11 -9.55 -6.64
CA ALA A 103 4.20 -10.46 -7.03
C ALA A 103 5.43 -10.32 -6.10
N ARG A 104 5.73 -9.10 -5.66
CA ARG A 104 6.79 -8.79 -4.68
C ARG A 104 6.42 -9.17 -3.23
N GLN A 105 5.22 -9.71 -3.01
CA GLN A 105 4.66 -10.07 -1.70
C GLN A 105 4.18 -11.53 -1.67
N GLN A 106 4.86 -12.42 -2.39
CA GLN A 106 4.51 -13.85 -2.41
C GLN A 106 3.05 -14.10 -2.87
N GLY A 107 2.50 -13.20 -3.69
CA GLY A 107 1.12 -13.29 -4.20
C GLY A 107 0.03 -12.84 -3.23
N HIS A 108 0.38 -12.35 -2.03
CA HIS A 108 -0.62 -11.87 -1.07
C HIS A 108 -1.32 -10.60 -1.55
N SER A 109 -2.62 -10.51 -1.21
CA SER A 109 -3.42 -9.33 -1.50
C SER A 109 -2.88 -8.10 -0.77
N CYS A 110 -2.90 -6.95 -1.44
CA CYS A 110 -2.60 -5.65 -0.82
C CYS A 110 -3.60 -5.29 0.29
N ALA A 111 -4.72 -6.01 0.37
CA ALA A 111 -5.67 -5.92 1.47
C ALA A 111 -5.29 -6.77 2.69
N HIS A 112 -4.35 -7.71 2.57
CA HIS A 112 -3.91 -8.53 3.70
C HIS A 112 -3.21 -7.65 4.75
N PRO A 113 -3.51 -7.78 6.06
CA PRO A 113 -2.97 -6.88 7.09
C PRO A 113 -1.44 -6.77 7.12
N ASP A 114 -0.76 -7.89 6.85
CA ASP A 114 0.71 -7.96 6.87
C ASP A 114 1.36 -7.55 5.53
N SER A 115 0.54 -7.30 4.50
CA SER A 115 1.00 -6.81 3.20
C SER A 115 1.57 -5.39 3.30
N VAL A 116 2.39 -5.00 2.31
CA VAL A 116 2.95 -3.66 2.12
C VAL A 116 1.90 -2.59 2.39
N PHE A 117 0.74 -2.63 1.74
CA PHE A 117 -0.23 -1.56 1.95
C PHE A 117 -1.20 -1.84 3.10
N GLY A 118 -1.50 -3.10 3.42
CA GLY A 118 -2.29 -3.46 4.59
C GLY A 118 -1.65 -3.00 5.91
N ARG A 119 -0.31 -3.04 6.01
CA ARG A 119 0.44 -2.64 7.20
C ARG A 119 0.26 -1.17 7.57
N LEU A 120 -0.11 -0.31 6.62
CA LEU A 120 -0.40 1.11 6.89
C LEU A 120 -1.55 1.28 7.88
N ALA A 121 -2.57 0.43 7.84
CA ALA A 121 -3.75 0.57 8.68
C ALA A 121 -3.45 0.42 10.18
N PRO A 122 -2.78 -0.66 10.65
CA PRO A 122 -2.39 -0.75 12.06
C PRO A 122 -1.41 0.37 12.46
N LEU A 123 -0.49 0.79 11.59
CA LEU A 123 0.41 1.92 11.89
C LEU A 123 -0.34 3.25 12.08
N LEU A 124 -1.31 3.53 11.22
CA LEU A 124 -2.19 4.70 11.35
C LEU A 124 -3.08 4.60 12.59
N ALA A 125 -3.54 3.41 12.95
CA ALA A 125 -4.37 3.18 14.13
C ALA A 125 -3.58 3.39 15.44
N GLU A 126 -2.29 3.05 15.47
CA GLU A 126 -1.35 3.33 16.55
C GLU A 126 -0.98 4.81 16.65
N ALA A 127 -1.28 5.60 15.63
CA ALA A 127 -0.89 7.00 15.49
C ALA A 127 0.64 7.21 15.60
N ASP A 128 1.43 6.20 15.22
CA ASP A 128 2.88 6.31 15.13
C ASP A 128 3.28 6.95 13.80
N ARG A 129 3.38 8.27 13.81
CA ARG A 129 3.75 9.06 12.64
C ARG A 129 5.12 8.68 12.08
N GLN A 130 6.08 8.35 12.94
CA GLN A 130 7.43 8.02 12.49
C GLN A 130 7.45 6.66 11.80
N ALA A 131 6.75 5.67 12.35
CA ALA A 131 6.61 4.36 11.72
C ALA A 131 5.85 4.46 10.39
N VAL A 132 4.79 5.28 10.31
CA VAL A 132 4.08 5.53 9.03
C VAL A 132 5.03 6.16 8.00
N ARG A 133 5.85 7.16 8.38
CA ARG A 133 6.84 7.77 7.47
C ARG A 133 7.86 6.75 6.96
N ALA A 134 8.42 5.95 7.87
CA ALA A 134 9.39 4.92 7.51
C ALA A 134 8.78 3.91 6.52
N HIS A 135 7.55 3.47 6.80
CA HIS A 135 6.82 2.54 5.96
C HIS A 135 6.51 3.11 4.57
N ILE A 136 6.05 4.37 4.47
CA ILE A 136 5.85 5.06 3.19
C ILE A 136 7.15 5.07 2.37
N SER A 137 8.31 5.30 3.01
CA SER A 137 9.58 5.26 2.30
C SER A 137 10.02 3.87 1.85
N GLU A 138 9.54 2.78 2.47
CA GLU A 138 9.70 1.43 1.92
C GLU A 138 8.83 1.25 0.66
N VAL A 139 7.57 1.71 0.71
CA VAL A 139 6.65 1.66 -0.43
C VAL A 139 7.19 2.44 -1.63
N GLU A 140 7.70 3.66 -1.41
CA GLU A 140 8.30 4.50 -2.46
C GLU A 140 9.44 3.74 -3.16
N ARG A 141 10.34 3.11 -2.40
CA ARG A 141 11.42 2.27 -2.93
C ARG A 141 10.90 1.05 -3.68
N MET A 142 9.82 0.43 -3.22
CA MET A 142 9.21 -0.72 -3.92
C MET A 142 8.51 -0.32 -5.22
N LEU A 143 8.07 0.92 -5.37
CA LEU A 143 7.47 1.43 -6.61
C LEU A 143 8.52 1.90 -7.62
N ASP A 144 9.74 2.22 -7.17
CA ASP A 144 10.86 2.59 -8.02
C ASP A 144 11.23 1.44 -8.99
N PRO A 145 11.14 1.65 -10.33
CA PRO A 145 11.53 0.64 -11.30
C PRO A 145 13.02 0.31 -11.30
N ALA A 146 13.88 1.18 -10.76
CA ALA A 146 15.31 0.90 -10.62
C ALA A 146 15.63 -0.03 -9.44
N GLN A 147 14.65 -0.38 -8.60
CA GLN A 147 14.84 -1.20 -7.42
C GLN A 147 14.04 -2.51 -7.49
N GLU A 148 14.74 -3.63 -7.34
CA GLU A 148 14.15 -4.96 -7.18
C GLU A 148 14.07 -5.30 -5.71
N ARG A 149 13.02 -4.81 -5.04
CA ARG A 149 12.76 -5.12 -3.62
C ARG A 149 11.54 -6.00 -3.48
N ARG A 150 11.61 -6.94 -2.55
CA ARG A 150 10.49 -7.79 -2.11
C ARG A 150 10.04 -7.35 -0.73
N TRP A 151 8.78 -7.59 -0.38
CA TRP A 151 8.29 -7.40 0.97
C TRP A 151 8.41 -8.68 1.75
N ASP A 152 9.02 -8.60 2.92
CA ASP A 152 9.00 -9.67 3.90
C ASP A 152 7.75 -9.53 4.77
N LEU A 153 6.82 -10.48 4.63
CA LEU A 153 5.57 -10.51 5.41
C LEU A 153 5.80 -10.79 6.90
N VAL A 154 6.91 -11.43 7.28
CA VAL A 154 7.23 -11.75 8.68
C VAL A 154 7.94 -10.57 9.33
N ALA A 155 8.94 -10.01 8.65
CA ALA A 155 9.74 -8.90 9.18
C ALA A 155 9.09 -7.52 8.93
N HIS A 156 8.03 -7.44 8.13
CA HIS A 156 7.32 -6.22 7.76
C HIS A 156 8.24 -5.11 7.22
N ARG A 157 9.12 -5.48 6.28
CA ARG A 157 10.07 -4.55 5.66
C ARG A 157 10.36 -4.96 4.22
N ALA A 158 10.81 -3.99 3.41
CA ALA A 158 11.35 -4.34 2.10
C ALA A 158 12.77 -4.90 2.25
N ILE A 159 13.02 -6.01 1.57
CA ILE A 159 14.31 -6.67 1.45
C ILE A 159 14.80 -6.56 0.00
N ASP A 160 16.11 -6.50 -0.19
CA ASP A 160 16.69 -6.51 -1.53
C ASP A 160 16.43 -7.88 -2.18
N GLY A 161 16.11 -7.88 -3.48
CA GLY A 161 15.79 -9.07 -4.24
C GLY A 161 17.04 -9.80 -4.68
N ASP A 162 17.78 -10.39 -3.72
CA ASP A 162 18.86 -11.32 -4.02
C ASP A 162 18.47 -12.73 -3.58
N GLY A 163 18.38 -13.63 -4.56
CA GLY A 163 18.50 -15.08 -4.38
C GLY A 163 17.20 -15.85 -4.09
N ASP A 164 16.92 -16.86 -4.90
CA ASP A 164 16.29 -18.07 -4.41
C ASP A 164 17.11 -18.58 -3.22
N ASP A 165 16.57 -18.49 -2.00
CA ASP A 165 17.00 -19.39 -0.92
C ASP A 165 16.37 -20.77 -1.21
N ASP A 166 16.85 -21.40 -2.28
CA ASP A 166 16.88 -22.86 -2.41
C ASP A 166 17.90 -23.38 -1.40
N ASP A 167 17.52 -23.53 -0.13
CA ASP A 167 18.29 -24.32 0.84
C ASP A 167 17.44 -24.59 2.10
N ASP A 168 16.56 -25.59 2.04
CA ASP A 168 16.49 -26.63 3.09
C ASP A 168 15.73 -27.87 2.57
N ASP A 169 16.23 -28.50 1.50
CA ASP A 169 15.92 -29.90 1.23
C ASP A 169 16.65 -30.73 2.30
N GLY A 170 16.00 -30.84 3.46
CA GLY A 170 16.41 -31.67 4.56
C GLY A 170 16.76 -33.07 4.09
N LYS A 171 18.06 -33.36 4.07
CA LYS A 171 18.61 -34.72 3.96
C LYS A 171 18.00 -35.58 5.06
N ILE A 172 16.93 -36.30 4.74
CA ILE A 172 16.54 -37.50 5.46
C ILE A 172 17.64 -38.55 5.20
N GLY A 173 18.56 -38.64 6.15
CA GLY A 173 19.65 -39.59 6.15
C GLY A 173 19.12 -41.02 6.05
N GLU A 174 19.70 -41.76 5.11
CA GLU A 174 19.69 -43.21 5.12
C GLU A 174 20.31 -43.70 6.43
N ALA A 175 19.50 -44.37 7.25
CA ALA A 175 19.98 -45.24 8.30
C ALA A 175 19.76 -46.69 7.84
N GLY A 176 20.75 -47.24 7.15
CA GLY A 176 21.08 -48.66 7.29
C GLY A 176 21.93 -48.86 8.55
N PRO A 177 22.00 -50.05 9.16
CA PRO A 177 21.99 -51.36 8.50
C PRO A 177 20.76 -52.25 8.77
#